data_AF-A0A4R7NRZ8-F1
#
_entry.id   AF-A0A4R7NRZ8-F1
#
_cell.length_a   1.000
_cell.length_b   1.000
_cell.length_c   1.000
_cell.angle_alpha   90.00
_cell.angle_beta   90.00
_cell.angle_gamma   90.00
#
_symmetry.space_group_name_H-M   'P 1'
#
loop_
_entity.id
_entity.type
_entity.pdbx_description
1 polymer ?
#
loop_
_entity_poly.entity_id
_entity_poly.type
_entity_poly.pdbx_seq_one_letter_code
_entity_poly.pdbx_strand_id
1 'polypeptide(L)'
;MTLRLNTDFAAGLFGLLFAAILWFPRESMGRLSIIFPRAILVITVALSLALIVKAFTKPAAREVTIEGNPRRLLMMIAVLFAWWYAIDLLGFLLATAIVFFGLTWYLANVEGAVSGRRLVQWVPIVAVLIGVFYLAFTEVLSVRLPTGIWS
;
A
#
# COMPACT_ATOMS: atom_id res chain seq x y z
N MET A 1 -1.24 5.02 -23.71
CA MET A 1 -2.23 4.08 -24.29
C MET A 1 -3.59 4.46 -23.75
N THR A 2 -4.57 4.74 -24.61
CA THR A 2 -5.94 5.07 -24.22
C THR A 2 -6.78 3.80 -24.29
N LEU A 3 -7.41 3.43 -23.19
CA LEU A 3 -8.26 2.23 -23.12
C LEU A 3 -9.70 2.66 -22.85
N ARG A 4 -10.64 2.20 -23.67
CA ARG A 4 -12.07 2.38 -23.42
C ARG A 4 -12.51 1.28 -22.45
N LEU A 5 -12.46 1.59 -21.17
CA LEU A 5 -12.85 0.70 -20.08
C LEU A 5 -13.94 1.37 -19.25
N ASN A 6 -15.01 0.63 -18.94
CA ASN A 6 -15.98 1.09 -17.94
C ASN A 6 -15.29 1.04 -16.57
N THR A 7 -14.76 2.17 -16.12
CA THR A 7 -13.99 2.27 -14.88
C THR A 7 -14.81 1.90 -13.66
N ASP A 8 -16.11 2.20 -13.67
CA ASP A 8 -17.01 1.83 -12.58
C ASP A 8 -17.11 0.29 -12.49
N PHE A 9 -17.31 -0.39 -13.62
CA PHE A 9 -17.37 -1.85 -13.65
C PHE A 9 -16.03 -2.49 -13.24
N ALA A 10 -14.91 -2.01 -13.82
CA ALA A 10 -13.59 -2.55 -13.56
C ALA A 10 -13.16 -2.36 -12.11
N ALA A 11 -13.36 -1.17 -11.53
CA ALA A 11 -13.07 -0.90 -10.13
C ALA A 11 -13.97 -1.72 -9.19
N GLY A 12 -15.25 -1.84 -9.52
CA GLY A 12 -16.19 -2.67 -8.78
C GLY A 12 -15.77 -4.15 -8.77
N LEU A 13 -15.49 -4.72 -9.95
CA LEU A 13 -15.04 -6.11 -10.09
C LEU A 13 -13.71 -6.35 -9.37
N PHE A 14 -12.73 -5.46 -9.53
CA PHE A 14 -11.44 -5.57 -8.86
C PHE A 14 -11.60 -5.52 -7.34
N GLY A 15 -12.41 -4.59 -6.82
CA GLY A 15 -12.68 -4.51 -5.39
C GLY A 15 -13.40 -5.74 -4.82
N LEU A 16 -14.33 -6.35 -5.57
CA LEU A 16 -14.94 -7.62 -5.17
C LEU A 16 -13.93 -8.77 -5.15
N LEU A 17 -13.08 -8.88 -6.18
CA LEU A 17 -12.03 -9.90 -6.22
C LEU A 17 -11.06 -9.72 -5.04
N PHE A 18 -10.65 -8.49 -4.76
CA PHE A 18 -9.80 -8.17 -3.62
C PHE A 18 -10.47 -8.53 -2.28
N ALA A 19 -11.72 -8.16 -2.08
CA ALA A 19 -12.48 -8.52 -0.89
C ALA A 19 -12.64 -10.05 -0.73
N ALA A 20 -12.89 -10.77 -1.83
CA ALA A 20 -12.98 -12.23 -1.83
C ALA A 20 -11.66 -12.89 -1.43
N ILE A 21 -10.52 -12.41 -1.95
CA ILE A 21 -9.18 -12.90 -1.59
C ILE A 21 -8.91 -12.71 -0.09
N LEU A 22 -9.35 -11.57 0.47
CA LEU A 22 -9.14 -11.21 1.87
C LEU A 22 -10.18 -11.79 2.83
N TRP A 23 -11.26 -12.41 2.32
CA TRP A 23 -12.30 -13.03 3.14
C TRP A 23 -11.81 -14.30 3.86
N PHE A 24 -10.83 -14.99 3.28
CA PHE A 24 -10.29 -16.22 3.85
C PHE A 24 -9.43 -15.92 5.09
N PRO A 25 -9.81 -16.42 6.28
CA PRO A 25 -9.07 -16.16 7.50
C PRO A 25 -7.70 -16.83 7.42
N ARG A 26 -6.63 -16.04 7.61
CA ARG A 26 -5.26 -16.57 7.57
C ARG A 26 -4.76 -17.03 8.93
N GLU A 27 -5.17 -16.39 10.04
CA GLU A 27 -4.85 -16.82 11.42
C GLU A 27 -5.86 -16.26 12.44
N SER A 28 -5.79 -16.69 13.71
CA SER A 28 -6.61 -16.19 14.82
C SER A 28 -6.23 -14.75 15.19
N MET A 29 -6.73 -13.78 14.44
CA MET A 29 -6.62 -12.36 14.79
C MET A 29 -7.32 -12.07 16.12
N GLY A 30 -6.69 -11.25 16.96
CA GLY A 30 -7.29 -10.79 18.21
C GLY A 30 -8.67 -10.16 18.00
N ARG A 31 -9.58 -10.34 18.98
CA ARG A 31 -11.00 -9.96 18.87
C ARG A 31 -11.21 -8.48 18.55
N LEU A 32 -10.33 -7.59 19.01
CA LEU A 32 -10.34 -6.16 18.66
C LEU A 32 -9.69 -5.90 17.30
N SER A 33 -8.58 -6.56 16.99
CA SER A 33 -7.83 -6.38 15.74
C SER A 33 -8.62 -6.79 14.49
N ILE A 34 -9.59 -7.70 14.61
CA ILE A 34 -10.41 -8.16 13.48
C ILE A 34 -11.54 -7.18 13.11
N ILE A 35 -11.90 -6.25 13.99
CA ILE A 35 -13.01 -5.32 13.76
C ILE A 35 -12.70 -4.41 12.56
N PHE A 36 -11.50 -3.84 12.53
CA PHE A 36 -11.10 -2.91 11.47
C PHE A 36 -11.03 -3.59 10.09
N PRO A 37 -10.32 -4.71 9.89
CA PRO A 37 -10.32 -5.42 8.61
C PRO A 37 -11.71 -5.83 8.14
N ARG A 38 -12.59 -6.29 9.04
CA ARG A 38 -13.98 -6.63 8.69
C ARG A 38 -14.78 -5.41 8.27
N ALA A 39 -14.64 -4.29 8.96
CA ALA A 39 -15.32 -3.05 8.60
C ALA A 39 -14.88 -2.58 7.20
N ILE A 40 -13.57 -2.58 6.94
CA ILE A 40 -13.02 -2.24 5.61
C ILE A 40 -13.53 -3.21 4.54
N LEU A 41 -13.55 -4.52 4.79
CA LEU A 41 -14.09 -5.51 3.85
C LEU A 41 -15.55 -5.24 3.49
N VAL A 42 -16.40 -4.98 4.49
CA VAL A 42 -17.81 -4.69 4.27
C VAL A 42 -17.99 -3.40 3.46
N ILE A 43 -17.23 -2.34 3.81
CA ILE A 43 -17.25 -1.07 3.08
C ILE A 43 -16.80 -1.28 1.63
N THR A 44 -15.70 -2.03 1.40
CA THR A 44 -15.21 -2.33 0.06
C THR A 44 -16.25 -3.09 -0.76
N VAL A 45 -16.88 -4.14 -0.20
CA VAL A 45 -17.94 -4.89 -0.89
C VAL A 45 -19.11 -3.98 -1.24
N ALA A 46 -19.58 -3.17 -0.30
CA ALA A 46 -20.70 -2.24 -0.52
C ALA A 46 -20.39 -1.24 -1.64
N LEU A 47 -19.22 -0.61 -1.61
CA LEU A 47 -18.79 0.33 -2.65
C LEU A 47 -18.60 -0.35 -4.01
N SER A 48 -18.01 -1.55 -4.02
CA SER A 48 -17.82 -2.32 -5.25
C SER A 48 -19.14 -2.71 -5.91
N LEU A 49 -20.13 -3.16 -5.13
CA LEU A 49 -21.48 -3.44 -5.64
C LEU A 49 -22.15 -2.17 -6.16
N ALA A 50 -22.04 -1.05 -5.42
CA ALA A 50 -22.58 0.23 -5.87
C ALA A 50 -21.95 0.69 -7.20
N LEU A 51 -20.64 0.50 -7.39
CA LEU A 51 -19.96 0.80 -8.64
C LEU A 51 -20.41 -0.11 -9.79
N ILE A 52 -20.61 -1.40 -9.55
CA ILE A 52 -21.15 -2.33 -10.56
C ILE A 52 -22.56 -1.91 -10.97
N VAL A 53 -23.45 -1.61 -10.02
CA VAL A 53 -24.82 -1.13 -10.32
C VAL A 53 -24.77 0.19 -11.09
N LYS A 54 -23.92 1.12 -10.69
CA LYS A 54 -23.70 2.38 -11.40
C LYS A 54 -23.21 2.15 -12.83
N ALA A 55 -22.32 1.18 -13.03
CA ALA A 55 -21.77 0.85 -14.34
C ALA A 55 -22.83 0.41 -15.37
N PHE A 56 -23.93 -0.21 -14.92
CA PHE A 56 -25.04 -0.61 -15.78
C PHE A 56 -26.16 0.45 -15.89
N THR A 57 -26.31 1.34 -14.91
CA THR A 57 -27.37 2.36 -14.90
C THR A 57 -26.93 3.68 -15.52
N LYS A 58 -25.73 4.16 -15.20
CA LYS A 58 -25.13 5.40 -15.71
C LYS A 58 -23.61 5.23 -15.81
N PRO A 59 -23.11 4.48 -16.82
CA PRO A 59 -21.69 4.21 -16.95
C PRO A 59 -20.89 5.51 -17.11
N ALA A 60 -19.91 5.72 -16.24
CA ALA A 60 -18.88 6.72 -16.48
C ALA A 60 -17.97 6.22 -17.61
N ALA A 61 -18.29 6.54 -18.86
CA ALA A 61 -17.40 6.32 -19.99
C ALA A 61 -16.29 7.38 -19.95
N ARG A 62 -15.25 7.14 -19.14
CA ARG A 62 -14.02 7.94 -19.14
C ARG A 62 -12.98 7.24 -20.01
N GLU A 63 -12.34 8.02 -20.89
CA GLU A 63 -11.11 7.57 -21.51
C GLU A 63 -10.04 7.45 -20.43
N VAL A 64 -9.55 6.24 -20.19
CA VAL A 64 -8.48 6.02 -19.21
C VAL A 64 -7.16 6.25 -19.93
N THR A 65 -6.54 7.37 -19.63
CA THR A 65 -5.13 7.60 -19.98
C THR A 65 -4.29 6.92 -18.93
N ILE A 66 -3.54 5.88 -19.33
CA ILE A 66 -2.53 5.28 -18.46
C ILE A 66 -1.36 6.25 -18.38
N GLU A 67 -1.35 7.09 -17.34
CA GLU A 67 -0.24 7.98 -17.02
C GLU A 67 0.85 7.21 -16.25
N GLY A 68 2.11 7.45 -16.61
CA GLY A 68 3.27 6.82 -15.98
C GLY A 68 3.71 5.49 -16.61
N ASN A 69 4.62 4.80 -15.92
CA ASN A 69 5.25 3.57 -16.42
C ASN A 69 4.66 2.35 -15.68
N PRO A 70 3.98 1.41 -16.37
CA PRO A 70 3.37 0.24 -15.73
C PRO A 70 4.42 -0.69 -15.09
N ARG A 71 5.65 -0.74 -15.62
CA ARG A 71 6.74 -1.50 -14.99
C ARG A 71 7.13 -0.89 -13.65
N ARG A 72 7.09 0.44 -13.53
CA ARG A 72 7.35 1.14 -12.27
C ARG A 72 6.27 0.80 -11.25
N LEU A 73 4.99 0.80 -11.65
CA LEU A 73 3.90 0.39 -10.77
C LEU A 73 4.11 -1.04 -10.25
N LEU A 74 4.39 -2.00 -11.13
CA LEU A 74 4.66 -3.38 -10.74
C LEU A 74 5.87 -3.50 -9.81
N MET A 75 6.93 -2.72 -10.06
CA MET A 75 8.10 -2.67 -9.18
C MET A 75 7.75 -2.12 -7.79
N MET A 76 6.93 -1.06 -7.69
CA MET A 76 6.48 -0.54 -6.40
C MET A 76 5.65 -1.56 -5.63
N ILE A 77 4.73 -2.26 -6.32
CA ILE A 77 3.94 -3.34 -5.72
C ILE A 77 4.87 -4.44 -5.18
N ALA A 78 5.84 -4.89 -5.98
CA ALA A 78 6.80 -5.91 -5.57
C ALA A 78 7.65 -5.48 -4.37
N VAL A 79 8.14 -4.23 -4.36
CA VAL A 79 8.92 -3.69 -3.24
C VAL A 79 8.08 -3.62 -1.96
N LEU A 80 6.80 -3.26 -2.03
CA LEU A 80 5.92 -3.24 -0.86
C LEU A 80 5.67 -4.64 -0.27
N PHE A 81 5.53 -5.67 -1.12
CA PHE A 81 5.43 -7.06 -0.65
C PHE A 81 6.75 -7.55 -0.05
N ALA A 82 7.88 -7.23 -0.70
CA ALA A 82 9.21 -7.54 -0.18
C ALA A 82 9.46 -6.84 1.16
N TRP A 83 9.02 -5.59 1.31
CA TRP A 83 9.06 -4.84 2.56
C TRP A 83 8.25 -5.51 3.66
N TRP A 84 7.01 -5.90 3.36
CA TRP A 84 6.15 -6.60 4.32
C TRP A 84 6.81 -7.88 4.85
N TYR A 85 7.39 -8.68 3.96
CA TYR A 85 8.16 -9.86 4.35
C TYR A 85 9.44 -9.49 5.15
N ALA A 86 10.15 -8.44 4.72
CA ALA A 86 11.36 -7.98 5.38
C ALA A 86 11.13 -7.42 6.79
N ILE A 87 9.93 -6.92 7.12
CA ILE A 87 9.60 -6.48 8.49
C ILE A 87 9.74 -7.65 9.49
N ASP A 88 9.29 -8.84 9.11
CA ASP A 88 9.36 -10.02 9.97
C ASP A 88 10.82 -10.47 10.18
N LEU A 89 11.64 -10.38 9.13
CA LEU A 89 13.05 -10.77 9.20
C LEU A 89 13.94 -9.72 9.89
N LEU A 90 13.87 -8.47 9.44
CA LEU A 90 14.80 -7.40 9.82
C LEU A 90 14.28 -6.53 10.97
N GLY A 91 13.00 -6.66 11.32
CA GLY A 91 12.31 -5.75 12.22
C GLY A 91 11.80 -4.49 11.50
N PHE A 92 10.78 -3.88 12.10
CA PHE A 92 10.08 -2.73 11.52
C PHE A 92 11.01 -1.57 11.20
N LEU A 93 11.90 -1.19 12.12
CA LEU A 93 12.73 0.00 12.00
C LEU A 93 13.72 -0.11 10.83
N LEU A 94 14.47 -1.21 10.78
CA LEU A 94 15.49 -1.43 9.76
C LEU A 94 14.87 -1.69 8.38
N ALA A 95 13.84 -2.54 8.30
CA ALA A 95 13.15 -2.82 7.04
C ALA A 95 12.55 -1.54 6.43
N THR A 96 11.89 -0.73 7.26
CA THR A 96 11.27 0.53 6.80
C THR A 96 12.30 1.57 6.42
N ALA A 97 13.42 1.68 7.15
CA ALA A 97 14.51 2.58 6.77
C ALA A 97 15.09 2.25 5.38
N ILE A 98 15.39 0.97 5.13
CA ILE A 98 15.91 0.51 3.85
C ILE A 98 14.91 0.80 2.74
N VAL A 99 13.66 0.41 2.93
CA VAL A 99 12.62 0.51 1.88
C VAL A 99 12.23 1.95 1.61
N PHE A 100 11.99 2.77 2.64
CA PHE A 100 11.57 4.15 2.42
C PHE A 100 12.69 4.94 1.77
N PHE A 101 13.92 4.82 2.25
CA PHE A 101 15.06 5.50 1.64
C PHE A 101 15.32 5.00 0.21
N GLY A 102 15.28 3.68 -0.01
CA GLY A 102 15.44 3.07 -1.33
C GLY A 102 14.36 3.49 -2.31
N LEU A 103 13.10 3.57 -1.89
CA LEU A 103 11.98 4.06 -2.70
C LEU A 103 12.13 5.54 -3.03
N THR A 104 12.49 6.38 -2.05
CA THR A 104 12.76 7.81 -2.29
C THR A 104 13.86 7.99 -3.32
N TRP A 105 14.97 7.26 -3.17
CA TRP A 105 16.08 7.29 -4.13
C TRP A 105 15.66 6.80 -5.51
N TYR A 106 14.98 5.66 -5.59
CA TYR A 106 14.52 5.09 -6.85
C TYR A 106 13.58 6.05 -7.60
N LEU A 107 12.56 6.58 -6.93
CA LEU A 107 11.61 7.50 -7.55
C LEU A 107 12.27 8.82 -7.95
N ALA A 108 13.18 9.36 -7.14
CA ALA A 108 13.89 10.58 -7.51
C ALA A 108 14.83 10.39 -8.72
N ASN A 109 15.46 9.23 -8.87
CA ASN A 109 16.29 8.94 -10.05
C ASN A 109 15.48 8.85 -11.35
N VAL A 110 14.18 8.55 -11.26
CA VAL A 110 13.29 8.58 -12.43
C VAL A 110 13.09 10.01 -12.95
N GLU A 111 13.14 11.00 -12.07
CA GLU A 111 12.99 12.42 -12.43
C GLU A 111 14.31 13.08 -12.83
N GLY A 112 15.45 12.53 -12.39
CA GLY A 112 16.79 12.99 -12.80
C GLY A 112 17.89 12.51 -11.86
N ALA A 113 19.14 12.81 -12.21
CA ALA A 113 20.30 12.37 -11.41
C ALA A 113 20.23 12.92 -9.98
N VAL A 114 20.37 12.02 -8.99
CA VAL A 114 20.36 12.37 -7.57
C VAL A 114 21.77 12.67 -7.10
N SER A 115 22.00 13.87 -6.58
CA SER A 115 23.29 14.24 -5.98
C SER A 115 23.46 13.63 -4.58
N GLY A 116 24.70 13.33 -4.19
CA GLY A 116 24.99 12.80 -2.85
C GLY A 116 24.54 13.72 -1.72
N ARG A 117 24.58 15.05 -1.93
CA ARG A 117 24.04 16.02 -0.96
C ARG A 117 22.54 15.83 -0.72
N ARG A 118 21.77 15.55 -1.78
CA ARG A 118 20.33 15.34 -1.70
C ARG A 118 20.01 14.05 -0.92
N LEU A 119 20.81 12.99 -1.09
CA LEU A 119 20.70 11.76 -0.29
C LEU A 119 20.84 12.03 1.21
N VAL A 120 21.88 12.77 1.61
CA VAL A 120 22.12 13.10 3.02
C VAL A 120 21.00 13.95 3.60
N GLN A 121 20.44 14.90 2.83
CA GLN A 121 19.32 15.73 3.25
C GLN A 121 18.03 14.94 3.51
N TRP A 122 17.84 13.80 2.85
CA TRP A 122 16.66 12.96 3.07
C TRP A 122 16.74 12.10 4.31
N VAL A 123 17.94 11.77 4.80
CA VAL A 123 18.14 10.95 6.01
C VAL A 123 17.32 11.47 7.21
N PRO A 124 17.42 12.75 7.62
CA PRO A 124 16.63 13.23 8.75
C PRO A 124 15.13 13.21 8.48
N ILE A 125 14.70 13.46 7.23
CA ILE A 125 13.28 13.45 6.85
C ILE A 125 12.70 12.04 6.95
N VAL A 126 13.40 11.05 6.39
CA VAL A 126 13.02 9.64 6.44
C VAL A 126 13.04 9.13 7.89
N ALA A 127 14.05 9.51 8.68
CA ALA A 127 14.13 9.15 10.10
C ALA A 127 12.94 9.71 10.91
N VAL A 128 12.58 10.98 10.71
CA VAL A 128 11.41 11.59 11.35
C VAL A 128 10.13 10.88 10.94
N LEU A 129 9.96 10.60 9.64
CA LEU A 129 8.77 9.91 9.14
C LEU A 129 8.62 8.52 9.76
N ILE A 130 9.71 7.74 9.82
CA ILE A 130 9.73 6.42 10.46
C ILE A 130 9.44 6.55 11.96
N GLY A 131 10.00 7.56 12.63
CA GLY A 131 9.75 7.83 14.05
C GLY A 131 8.28 8.14 14.33
N VAL A 132 7.64 8.96 13.49
CA VAL A 132 6.20 9.27 13.60
C VAL A 132 5.37 8.00 13.43
N PHE A 133 5.68 7.16 12.44
CA PHE A 133 4.98 5.87 12.29
C PHE A 133 5.21 4.97 13.51
N TYR A 134 6.46 4.83 13.96
CA TYR A 134 6.79 4.00 15.12
C TYR A 134 5.96 4.42 16.34
N LEU A 135 5.96 5.70 16.69
CA LEU A 135 5.19 6.24 17.82
C LEU A 135 3.68 6.10 17.62
N ALA A 136 3.17 6.31 16.42
CA ALA A 136 1.75 6.11 16.14
C ALA A 136 1.36 4.63 16.38
N PHE A 137 2.17 3.67 15.95
CA PHE A 137 1.90 2.27 16.17
C PHE A 137 2.07 1.84 17.63
N THR A 138 3.13 2.29 18.31
CA THR A 138 3.39 1.86 19.70
C THR A 138 2.53 2.58 20.72
N GLU A 139 2.40 3.91 20.62
CA GLU A 139 1.73 4.73 21.64
C GLU A 139 0.24 4.90 21.35
N VAL A 140 -0.13 5.19 20.10
CA VAL A 140 -1.53 5.48 19.76
C VAL A 140 -2.32 4.19 19.51
N LEU A 141 -1.72 3.24 18.79
CA LEU A 141 -2.37 1.99 18.40
C LEU A 141 -2.03 0.81 19.33
N SER A 142 -1.09 0.98 20.26
CA SER A 142 -0.66 -0.09 21.20
C SER A 142 -0.25 -1.39 20.50
N VAL A 143 0.34 -1.29 19.30
CA VAL A 143 0.82 -2.42 18.50
C VAL A 143 2.27 -2.71 18.83
N ARG A 144 2.59 -3.98 19.09
CA ARG A 144 3.98 -4.45 19.19
C ARG A 144 4.54 -4.62 17.80
N LEU A 145 5.56 -3.84 17.47
CA LEU A 145 6.25 -3.92 16.19
C LEU A 145 7.35 -5.00 16.24
N PRO A 146 7.53 -5.79 15.17
CA PRO A 146 8.61 -6.78 15.11
C PRO A 146 9.98 -6.14 15.26
N THR A 147 10.82 -6.76 16.09
CA THR A 147 12.24 -6.42 16.27
C THR A 147 13.16 -7.16 15.30
N GLY A 148 12.61 -8.11 14.54
CA GLY A 148 13.34 -8.99 13.64
C GLY A 148 13.83 -10.27 14.32
N ILE A 149 14.53 -11.11 13.57
CA ILE A 149 15.03 -12.43 14.02
C ILE A 149 16.14 -12.37 15.08
N TRP A 150 16.55 -11.17 15.48
CA TRP A 150 17.68 -10.94 16.39
C TRP A 150 17.27 -10.82 17.86
N SER A 151 15.99 -11.06 18.18
CA SER A 151 15.41 -10.98 19.52
C SER A 151 15.13 -12.33 20.14
#